data_AF-A0A0K9PMQ7-F1
#
_entry.id   AF-A0A0K9PMQ7-F1
#
_cell.length_a   1.000
_cell.length_b   1.000
_cell.length_c   1.000
_cell.angle_alpha   90.00
_cell.angle_beta   90.00
_cell.angle_gamma   90.00
#
_symmetry.space_group_name_H-M   'P 1'
#
loop_
_entity.id
_entity.type
_entity.pdbx_description
1 polymer ?
#
loop_
_entity_poly.entity_id
_entity_poly.type
_entity_poly.pdbx_seq_one_letter_code
_entity_poly.pdbx_strand_id
1 'polypeptide(L)'
;ELLFLYGFVIENNPDDCLMMCYPVDALKNLPSSECKAVLLGIQNAKLRWLLSRNFLDRGYFSGKATQFEDSKKGMLNLDSSYSWSGQRKAPSYLKRLVFPEDLLSSLRILAMCEQELLQVSSLLEEIVGSDGNEQRQPSSRELQSAIWEVCGDSGALQMLVDLLLAKVMELEEGSGTAASDLELLNSYCIMDKMVVTSICNDEKKMDRKKWSCIVYRRAQKELAHLFLQEAEHLLNLCLQGQL
;
A
#
# COMPACT_ATOMS: atom_id res chain seq x y z
N GLU A 1 4.10 11.89 12.74
CA GLU A 1 4.31 11.83 14.21
C GLU A 1 5.09 13.02 14.76
N LEU A 2 6.27 13.33 14.19
CA LEU A 2 7.15 14.44 14.62
C LEU A 2 6.41 15.77 14.81
N LEU A 3 5.60 16.18 13.83
CA LEU A 3 4.86 17.43 13.90
C LEU A 3 3.80 17.42 15.03
N PHE A 4 3.04 16.33 15.14
CA PHE A 4 1.91 16.24 16.07
C PHE A 4 2.36 16.11 17.52
N LEU A 5 3.37 15.28 17.79
CA LEU A 5 3.83 14.99 19.16
C LEU A 5 4.94 15.93 19.63
N TYR A 6 5.84 16.35 18.73
CA TYR A 6 7.05 17.07 19.08
C TYR A 6 7.12 18.49 18.48
N GLY A 7 6.16 18.87 17.63
CA GLY A 7 6.04 20.24 17.11
C GLY A 7 7.08 20.62 16.06
N PHE A 8 7.74 19.66 15.42
CA PHE A 8 8.70 19.94 14.35
C PHE A 8 8.56 19.01 13.14
N VAL A 9 9.11 19.42 12.01
CA VAL A 9 9.17 18.65 10.77
C VAL A 9 10.62 18.48 10.32
N ILE A 10 10.90 17.37 9.65
CA ILE A 10 12.15 17.12 8.95
C ILE A 10 11.79 17.03 7.48
N GLU A 11 12.41 17.86 6.64
CA GLU A 11 12.26 17.74 5.19
C GLU A 11 12.91 16.44 4.72
N ASN A 12 12.24 15.72 3.81
CA ASN A 12 12.71 14.46 3.25
C ASN A 12 13.07 13.41 4.31
N ASN A 13 12.24 13.29 5.35
CA ASN A 13 12.41 12.28 6.38
C ASN A 13 12.33 10.86 5.78
N PRO A 14 13.39 10.03 5.88
CA PRO A 14 13.38 8.68 5.34
C PRO A 14 12.37 7.77 6.04
N ASP A 15 12.04 8.09 7.30
CA ASP A 15 11.12 7.30 8.12
C ASP A 15 9.66 7.76 7.97
N ASP A 16 9.36 8.64 7.01
CA ASP A 16 7.99 9.02 6.73
C ASP A 16 7.16 7.82 6.28
N CYS A 17 5.88 7.87 6.63
CA CYS A 17 4.93 6.83 6.34
C CYS A 17 3.60 7.42 5.87
N LEU A 18 2.92 6.67 5.00
CA LEU A 18 1.57 6.94 4.55
C LEU A 18 0.61 5.95 5.19
N MET A 19 -0.42 6.45 5.85
CA MET A 19 -1.49 5.61 6.36
C MET A 19 -2.51 5.36 5.24
N MET A 20 -2.74 4.10 4.91
CA MET A 20 -3.77 3.66 3.97
C MET A 20 -4.82 2.84 4.72
N CYS A 21 -6.10 3.00 4.37
CA CYS A 21 -7.19 2.26 5.00
C CYS A 21 -8.19 1.82 3.94
N TYR A 22 -8.69 0.59 4.05
CA TYR A 22 -9.90 0.20 3.35
C TYR A 22 -11.12 0.66 4.18
N PRO A 23 -12.08 1.41 3.62
CA PRO A 23 -13.24 1.88 4.37
C PRO A 23 -14.10 0.70 4.83
N VAL A 24 -14.25 0.53 6.15
CA VAL A 24 -15.04 -0.58 6.73
C VAL A 24 -16.50 -0.52 6.29
N ASP A 25 -17.05 0.69 6.12
CA ASP A 25 -18.43 0.86 5.63
C ASP A 25 -18.60 0.41 4.18
N ALA A 26 -17.53 0.43 3.37
CA ALA A 26 -17.57 -0.08 2.00
C ALA A 26 -17.70 -1.61 1.95
N LEU A 27 -17.25 -2.32 2.99
CA LEU A 27 -17.36 -3.80 3.06
C LEU A 27 -18.82 -4.26 2.94
N LYS A 28 -19.74 -3.56 3.60
CA LYS A 28 -21.17 -3.93 3.63
C LYS A 28 -21.80 -3.86 2.25
N ASN A 29 -21.27 -3.00 1.39
CA ASN A 29 -21.76 -2.77 0.03
C ASN A 29 -21.10 -3.69 -1.00
N LEU A 30 -20.10 -4.49 -0.61
CA LEU A 30 -19.47 -5.43 -1.52
C LEU A 30 -20.39 -6.63 -1.80
N PRO A 31 -20.36 -7.17 -3.02
CA PRO A 31 -20.94 -8.49 -3.30
C PRO A 31 -20.32 -9.55 -2.41
N SER A 32 -21.14 -10.47 -1.90
CA SER A 32 -20.73 -11.55 -0.99
C SER A 32 -19.96 -11.05 0.24
N SER A 33 -20.36 -9.90 0.80
CA SER A 33 -19.71 -9.25 1.94
C SER A 33 -19.59 -10.14 3.17
N GLU A 34 -20.59 -10.97 3.46
CA GLU A 34 -20.56 -11.94 4.56
C GLU A 34 -19.45 -12.99 4.37
N CYS A 35 -19.37 -13.61 3.20
CA CYS A 35 -18.31 -14.57 2.87
C CYS A 35 -16.93 -13.93 2.98
N LYS A 36 -16.75 -12.74 2.40
CA LYS A 36 -15.49 -11.99 2.48
C LYS A 36 -15.12 -11.66 3.93
N ALA A 37 -16.08 -11.27 4.77
CA ALA A 37 -15.84 -11.00 6.18
C ALA A 37 -15.36 -12.24 6.94
N VAL A 38 -15.93 -13.42 6.66
CA VAL A 38 -15.47 -14.70 7.25
C VAL A 38 -14.01 -14.98 6.85
N LEU A 39 -13.67 -14.85 5.57
CA LEU A 39 -12.31 -15.11 5.09
C LEU A 39 -11.29 -14.12 5.67
N LEU A 40 -11.65 -12.84 5.76
CA LEU A 40 -10.83 -11.83 6.44
C LEU A 40 -10.63 -12.17 7.93
N GLY A 41 -11.68 -12.69 8.59
CA GLY A 41 -11.62 -13.14 9.98
C GLY A 41 -10.64 -14.30 10.19
N ILE A 42 -10.66 -15.31 9.31
CA ILE A 42 -9.74 -16.47 9.38
C ILE A 42 -8.28 -16.03 9.23
N GLN A 43 -7.98 -15.04 8.37
CA GLN A 43 -6.63 -14.50 8.22
C GLN A 43 -6.24 -13.46 9.28
N ASN A 44 -7.13 -13.10 10.20
CA ASN A 44 -6.96 -11.95 11.09
C ASN A 44 -6.50 -10.70 10.32
N ALA A 45 -7.13 -10.46 9.17
CA ALA A 45 -6.71 -9.48 8.19
C ALA A 45 -6.85 -8.05 8.73
N LYS A 46 -5.83 -7.23 8.49
CA LYS A 46 -5.87 -5.79 8.78
C LYS A 46 -6.49 -5.06 7.60
N LEU A 47 -7.26 -4.01 7.87
CA LEU A 47 -7.78 -3.08 6.85
C LEU A 47 -7.17 -1.68 6.94
N ARG A 48 -6.08 -1.57 7.71
CA ARG A 48 -5.30 -0.37 7.91
C ARG A 48 -3.84 -0.74 7.82
N TRP A 49 -3.11 -0.03 6.95
CA TRP A 49 -1.73 -0.33 6.65
C TRP A 49 -0.90 0.94 6.70
N LEU A 50 0.33 0.78 7.20
CA LEU A 50 1.31 1.84 7.24
C LEU A 50 2.37 1.57 6.18
N LEU A 51 2.40 2.40 5.15
CA LEU A 51 3.35 2.29 4.05
C LEU A 51 4.56 3.17 4.36
N SER A 52 5.67 2.55 4.76
CA SER A 52 6.92 3.27 5.03
C SER A 52 7.59 3.69 3.73
N ARG A 53 8.08 4.93 3.65
CA ARG A 53 8.85 5.44 2.51
C ARG A 53 10.02 4.53 2.14
N ASN A 54 10.65 3.89 3.13
CA ASN A 54 11.74 2.93 2.94
C ASN A 54 11.36 1.70 2.10
N PHE A 55 10.08 1.43 1.87
CA PHE A 55 9.66 0.37 0.94
C PHE A 55 9.91 0.75 -0.52
N LEU A 56 9.84 2.05 -0.86
CA LEU A 56 10.07 2.55 -2.22
C LEU A 56 11.52 2.37 -2.68
N ASP A 57 12.47 2.24 -1.75
CA ASP A 57 13.88 1.97 -2.04
C ASP A 57 14.10 0.64 -2.81
N ARG A 58 13.13 -0.28 -2.72
CA ARG A 58 13.15 -1.60 -3.37
C ARG A 58 12.25 -1.66 -4.60
N GLY A 59 11.52 -0.58 -4.87
CA GLY A 59 10.53 -0.47 -5.93
C GLY A 59 11.15 -0.30 -7.32
N TYR A 60 10.29 -0.20 -8.32
CA TYR A 60 10.70 -0.07 -9.72
C TYR A 60 11.30 1.30 -10.02
N PHE A 61 10.91 2.33 -9.27
CA PHE A 61 11.39 3.70 -9.46
C PHE A 61 12.55 4.07 -8.54
N SER A 62 13.12 3.10 -7.81
CA SER A 62 14.32 3.33 -7.01
C SER A 62 15.51 3.69 -7.92
N GLY A 63 16.14 4.84 -7.68
CA GLY A 63 17.36 5.26 -8.37
C GLY A 63 18.56 4.32 -8.13
N LYS A 64 18.44 3.34 -7.22
CA LYS A 64 19.36 2.22 -7.02
C LYS A 64 19.09 1.12 -8.05
N ALA A 65 19.03 1.49 -9.32
CA ALA A 65 19.02 0.49 -10.39
C ALA A 65 20.34 -0.31 -10.33
N THR A 66 20.27 -1.62 -10.54
CA THR A 66 21.41 -2.53 -10.81
C THR A 66 22.38 -2.86 -9.66
N GLN A 67 21.91 -3.43 -8.55
CA GLN A 67 22.75 -4.35 -7.74
C GLN A 67 22.08 -5.68 -7.37
N PHE A 68 20.86 -5.95 -7.86
CA PHE A 68 20.16 -7.22 -7.59
C PHE A 68 20.52 -8.36 -8.55
N GLU A 69 21.46 -8.16 -9.48
CA GLU A 69 21.82 -9.22 -10.44
C GLU A 69 22.85 -10.24 -9.91
N ASP A 70 23.59 -10.02 -8.81
CA ASP A 70 24.70 -10.94 -8.49
C ASP A 70 24.98 -11.26 -7.00
N SER A 71 24.14 -10.86 -6.05
CA SER A 71 24.28 -11.31 -4.66
C SER A 71 23.38 -12.52 -4.36
N LYS A 72 23.78 -13.67 -4.91
CA LYS A 72 23.34 -14.99 -4.41
C LYS A 72 23.69 -15.10 -2.93
N LYS A 73 22.71 -15.59 -2.14
CA LYS A 73 22.71 -15.91 -0.69
C LYS A 73 22.29 -14.76 0.22
N GLY A 74 20.99 -14.72 0.52
CA GLY A 74 20.54 -14.32 1.85
C GLY A 74 19.52 -13.19 1.92
N MET A 75 18.38 -13.29 1.22
CA MET A 75 17.19 -12.55 1.67
C MET A 75 15.91 -13.26 1.20
N LEU A 76 15.32 -13.98 2.16
CA LEU A 76 13.99 -14.58 2.19
C LEU A 76 13.73 -15.69 1.15
N ASN A 77 13.41 -16.88 1.67
CA ASN A 77 12.84 -18.00 0.92
C ASN A 77 11.48 -17.60 0.31
N LEU A 78 11.45 -16.74 -0.72
CA LEU A 78 10.29 -16.56 -1.59
C LEU A 78 10.12 -17.74 -2.56
N ASP A 79 11.02 -18.73 -2.50
CA ASP A 79 10.95 -19.99 -3.24
C ASP A 79 9.90 -20.98 -2.69
N SER A 80 9.10 -20.61 -1.68
CA SER A 80 7.95 -21.44 -1.27
C SER A 80 6.74 -21.19 -2.16
N SER A 81 6.82 -21.68 -3.41
CA SER A 81 5.75 -22.44 -4.08
C SER A 81 4.35 -22.32 -3.42
N TYR A 82 3.66 -21.21 -3.69
CA TYR A 82 2.31 -20.92 -3.18
C TYR A 82 1.19 -21.62 -3.97
N SER A 83 1.53 -22.52 -4.89
CA SER A 83 0.57 -23.30 -5.67
C SER A 83 0.54 -24.73 -5.17
N TRP A 84 -0.66 -25.19 -4.79
CA TRP A 84 -0.88 -26.55 -4.31
C TRP A 84 -0.80 -27.56 -5.46
N SER A 85 -1.27 -27.15 -6.63
CA SER A 85 -1.22 -27.93 -7.86
C SER A 85 0.17 -27.86 -8.54
N GLY A 86 1.03 -26.93 -8.10
CA GLY A 86 2.26 -26.57 -8.80
C GLY A 86 2.03 -25.88 -10.15
N GLN A 87 0.79 -25.57 -10.50
CA GLN A 87 0.44 -24.97 -11.79
C GLN A 87 0.70 -23.47 -11.82
N ARG A 88 0.61 -22.78 -10.68
CA ARG A 88 0.96 -21.34 -10.59
C ARG A 88 2.37 -21.14 -10.06
N LYS A 89 3.17 -20.39 -10.84
CA LYS A 89 4.44 -19.86 -10.38
C LYS A 89 4.19 -18.60 -9.55
N ALA A 90 5.01 -18.40 -8.52
CA ALA A 90 5.01 -17.14 -7.79
C ALA A 90 5.32 -15.98 -8.76
N PRO A 91 4.52 -14.90 -8.77
CA PRO A 91 4.74 -13.81 -9.69
C PRO A 91 6.15 -13.22 -9.57
N SER A 92 6.80 -12.99 -10.70
CA SER A 92 8.17 -12.46 -10.74
C SER A 92 8.30 -11.08 -10.07
N TYR A 93 7.23 -10.29 -10.04
CA TYR A 93 7.18 -8.96 -9.41
C TYR A 93 7.37 -9.00 -7.88
N LEU A 94 7.15 -10.14 -7.20
CA LEU A 94 7.26 -10.23 -5.74
C LEU A 94 8.66 -9.84 -5.22
N LYS A 95 9.69 -9.96 -6.07
CA LYS A 95 11.06 -9.56 -5.75
C LYS A 95 11.25 -8.04 -5.60
N ARG A 96 10.37 -7.24 -6.20
CA ARG A 96 10.40 -5.76 -6.18
C ARG A 96 9.11 -5.17 -5.59
N LEU A 97 8.36 -5.97 -4.86
CA LEU A 97 7.10 -5.51 -4.29
C LEU A 97 7.35 -4.53 -3.13
N VAL A 98 6.83 -3.31 -3.27
CA VAL A 98 6.90 -2.26 -2.23
C VAL A 98 5.75 -2.34 -1.21
N PHE A 99 4.74 -3.16 -1.50
CA PHE A 99 3.55 -3.28 -0.65
C PHE A 99 3.64 -4.48 0.29
N PRO A 100 3.22 -4.33 1.56
CA PRO A 100 3.14 -5.44 2.50
C PRO A 100 2.30 -6.62 1.99
N GLU A 101 2.69 -7.84 2.35
CA GLU A 101 1.99 -9.06 1.94
C GLU A 101 0.59 -9.16 2.57
N ASP A 102 0.45 -8.71 3.82
CA ASP A 102 -0.84 -8.69 4.54
C ASP A 102 -1.86 -7.75 3.88
N LEU A 103 -1.39 -6.62 3.35
CA LEU A 103 -2.17 -5.71 2.52
C LEU A 103 -2.68 -6.42 1.28
N LEU A 104 -1.80 -6.99 0.45
CA LEU A 104 -2.24 -7.64 -0.79
C LEU A 104 -3.13 -8.85 -0.52
N SER A 105 -2.85 -9.63 0.53
CA SER A 105 -3.67 -10.78 0.90
C SER A 105 -5.10 -10.36 1.26
N SER A 106 -5.25 -9.27 2.01
CA SER A 106 -6.56 -8.68 2.33
C SER A 106 -7.26 -8.16 1.08
N LEU A 107 -6.54 -7.45 0.19
CA LEU A 107 -7.11 -6.94 -1.05
C LEU A 107 -7.53 -8.05 -2.01
N ARG A 108 -6.82 -9.18 -2.06
CA ARG A 108 -7.26 -10.35 -2.83
C ARG A 108 -8.62 -10.84 -2.34
N ILE A 109 -8.80 -10.99 -1.03
CA ILE A 109 -10.10 -11.41 -0.47
C ILE A 109 -11.21 -10.43 -0.86
N LEU A 110 -10.93 -9.13 -0.78
CA LEU A 110 -11.89 -8.09 -1.11
C LEU A 110 -12.22 -8.05 -2.60
N ALA A 111 -11.24 -8.32 -3.46
CA ALA A 111 -11.38 -8.29 -4.92
C ALA A 111 -12.12 -9.50 -5.49
N MET A 112 -12.18 -10.62 -4.77
CA MET A 112 -12.77 -11.86 -5.29
C MET A 112 -14.19 -11.67 -5.81
N CYS A 113 -14.46 -12.23 -6.99
CA CYS A 113 -15.81 -12.37 -7.51
C CYS A 113 -16.51 -13.63 -6.93
N GLU A 114 -17.81 -13.76 -7.14
CA GLU A 114 -18.59 -14.89 -6.59
C GLU A 114 -18.08 -16.25 -7.06
N GLN A 115 -17.67 -16.36 -8.33
CA GLN A 115 -17.10 -17.60 -8.88
C GLN A 115 -15.78 -17.99 -8.19
N GLU A 116 -14.88 -17.02 -7.95
CA GLU A 116 -13.63 -17.25 -7.23
C GLU A 116 -13.91 -17.66 -5.77
N LEU A 117 -14.87 -17.01 -5.10
CA LEU A 117 -15.29 -17.39 -3.74
C LEU A 117 -15.80 -18.83 -3.66
N LEU A 118 -16.60 -19.26 -4.64
CA LEU A 118 -17.09 -20.64 -4.72
C LEU A 118 -15.94 -21.63 -4.93
N GLN A 119 -14.98 -21.31 -5.80
CA GLN A 119 -13.81 -22.15 -6.03
C GLN A 119 -12.91 -22.25 -4.80
N VAL A 120 -12.65 -21.13 -4.11
CA VAL A 120 -11.91 -21.13 -2.85
C VAL A 120 -12.64 -21.97 -1.80
N SER A 121 -13.97 -21.83 -1.68
CA SER A 121 -14.76 -22.63 -0.75
C SER A 121 -14.67 -24.12 -1.06
N SER A 122 -14.80 -24.50 -2.33
CA SER A 122 -14.67 -25.90 -2.78
C SER A 122 -13.28 -26.49 -2.47
N LEU A 123 -12.20 -25.72 -2.68
CA LEU A 123 -10.84 -26.16 -2.34
C LEU A 123 -10.66 -26.36 -0.83
N LEU A 124 -11.21 -25.45 -0.03
CA LEU A 124 -11.14 -25.55 1.42
C LEU A 124 -11.96 -26.73 1.96
N GLU A 125 -13.13 -26.99 1.39
CA GLU A 125 -13.94 -28.17 1.72
C GLU A 125 -13.22 -29.48 1.42
N GLU A 126 -12.51 -29.57 0.29
CA GLU A 126 -11.70 -30.74 -0.05
C GLU A 126 -10.57 -30.96 0.99
N ILE A 127 -9.87 -29.90 1.37
CA ILE A 127 -8.75 -29.95 2.32
C ILE A 127 -9.23 -30.35 3.72
N VAL A 128 -10.32 -29.74 4.19
CA VAL A 128 -10.86 -30.00 5.52
C VAL A 128 -11.58 -31.35 5.59
N GLY A 129 -12.30 -31.72 4.52
CA GLY A 129 -13.06 -32.97 4.42
C GLY A 129 -12.19 -34.21 4.30
N SER A 130 -10.96 -34.08 3.79
CA SER A 130 -10.01 -35.21 3.66
C SER A 130 -9.62 -35.83 5.01
N ASP A 131 -9.69 -35.07 6.10
CA ASP A 131 -9.29 -35.50 7.46
C ASP A 131 -10.41 -36.21 8.25
N GLY A 132 -11.60 -36.39 7.69
CA GLY A 132 -12.74 -37.06 8.36
C GLY A 132 -13.31 -36.31 9.57
N ASN A 133 -12.82 -35.10 9.86
CA ASN A 133 -13.29 -34.21 10.92
C ASN A 133 -14.16 -33.10 10.32
N GLU A 134 -15.47 -33.33 10.22
CA GLU A 134 -16.47 -32.40 9.66
C GLU A 134 -16.53 -31.02 10.36
N GLN A 135 -15.88 -30.86 11.52
CA GLN A 135 -15.89 -29.63 12.31
C GLN A 135 -14.58 -28.82 12.25
N ARG A 136 -13.54 -29.32 11.55
CA ARG A 136 -12.26 -28.61 11.47
C ARG A 136 -12.44 -27.33 10.63
N GLN A 137 -11.98 -26.18 11.15
CA GLN A 137 -11.93 -24.94 10.36
C GLN A 137 -10.61 -24.89 9.59
N PRO A 138 -10.59 -24.28 8.38
CA PRO A 138 -9.36 -24.13 7.62
C PRO A 138 -8.39 -23.20 8.35
N SER A 139 -7.10 -23.52 8.32
CA SER A 139 -6.06 -22.67 8.85
C SER A 139 -5.80 -21.46 7.93
N SER A 140 -5.23 -20.39 8.49
CA SER A 140 -4.87 -19.19 7.73
C SER A 140 -3.96 -19.48 6.52
N ARG A 141 -3.05 -20.45 6.63
CA ARG A 141 -2.14 -20.85 5.54
C ARG A 141 -2.83 -21.65 4.43
N GLU A 142 -3.73 -22.55 4.80
CA GLU A 142 -4.58 -23.29 3.82
C GLU A 142 -5.44 -22.29 3.05
N LEU A 143 -6.05 -21.33 3.75
CA LEU A 143 -6.83 -20.26 3.13
C LEU A 143 -6.00 -19.38 2.20
N GLN A 144 -4.84 -18.89 2.66
CA GLN A 144 -3.97 -18.06 1.82
C GLN A 144 -3.61 -18.76 0.51
N SER A 145 -3.32 -20.06 0.60
CA SER A 145 -2.92 -20.83 -0.57
C SER A 145 -4.09 -21.12 -1.52
N ALA A 146 -5.27 -21.43 -1.00
CA ALA A 146 -6.48 -21.60 -1.82
C ALA A 146 -6.82 -20.31 -2.58
N ILE A 147 -6.72 -19.16 -1.91
CA ILE A 147 -6.90 -17.85 -2.55
C ILE A 147 -5.85 -17.64 -3.64
N TRP A 148 -4.58 -18.00 -3.40
CA TRP A 148 -3.51 -17.81 -4.40
C TRP A 148 -3.66 -18.70 -5.63
N GLU A 149 -4.22 -19.89 -5.45
CA GLU A 149 -4.48 -20.85 -6.53
C GLU A 149 -5.63 -20.37 -7.43
N VAL A 150 -6.66 -19.78 -6.83
CA VAL A 150 -7.87 -19.34 -7.54
C VAL A 150 -7.71 -17.94 -8.12
N CYS A 151 -7.26 -16.99 -7.30
CA CYS A 151 -7.32 -15.56 -7.60
C CYS A 151 -6.05 -15.08 -8.27
N GLY A 152 -6.20 -14.25 -9.31
CA GLY A 152 -5.09 -13.46 -9.85
C GLY A 152 -4.81 -12.22 -8.99
N ASP A 153 -3.74 -11.50 -9.31
CA ASP A 153 -3.39 -10.27 -8.60
C ASP A 153 -4.05 -9.02 -9.18
N SER A 154 -4.57 -9.09 -10.41
CA SER A 154 -5.12 -7.94 -11.13
C SER A 154 -6.22 -7.22 -10.36
N GLY A 155 -7.18 -7.96 -9.79
CA GLY A 155 -8.26 -7.39 -8.97
C GLY A 155 -7.74 -6.69 -7.71
N ALA A 156 -6.82 -7.34 -6.99
CA ALA A 156 -6.22 -6.76 -5.78
C ALA A 156 -5.37 -5.52 -6.09
N LEU A 157 -4.60 -5.53 -7.18
CA LEU A 157 -3.78 -4.41 -7.63
C LEU A 157 -4.66 -3.25 -8.13
N GLN A 158 -5.77 -3.53 -8.82
CA GLN A 158 -6.73 -2.49 -9.20
C GLN A 158 -7.31 -1.81 -7.96
N MET A 159 -7.75 -2.59 -6.96
CA MET A 159 -8.24 -2.02 -5.70
C MET A 159 -7.17 -1.19 -4.97
N LEU A 160 -5.91 -1.60 -5.02
CA LEU A 160 -4.80 -0.83 -4.44
C LEU A 160 -4.62 0.52 -5.14
N VAL A 161 -4.65 0.53 -6.48
CA VAL A 161 -4.61 1.77 -7.27
C VAL A 161 -5.78 2.67 -6.91
N ASP A 162 -7.00 2.13 -6.85
CA ASP A 162 -8.20 2.91 -6.52
C ASP A 162 -8.11 3.52 -5.11
N LEU A 163 -7.60 2.78 -4.12
CA LEU A 163 -7.40 3.27 -2.75
C LEU A 163 -6.34 4.38 -2.68
N LEU A 164 -5.24 4.25 -3.42
CA LEU A 164 -4.19 5.26 -3.47
C LEU A 164 -4.63 6.52 -4.22
N LEU A 165 -5.39 6.37 -5.30
CA LEU A 165 -6.03 7.48 -6.01
C LEU A 165 -7.01 8.23 -5.10
N ALA A 166 -7.87 7.50 -4.39
CA ALA A 166 -8.76 8.10 -3.40
C ALA A 166 -7.98 8.85 -2.31
N LYS A 167 -6.84 8.29 -1.87
CA LYS A 167 -5.99 8.94 -0.88
C LYS A 167 -5.34 10.22 -1.40
N VAL A 168 -4.85 10.23 -2.64
CA VAL A 168 -4.31 11.42 -3.29
C VAL A 168 -5.40 12.49 -3.39
N MET A 169 -6.60 12.14 -3.87
CA MET A 169 -7.72 13.06 -3.96
C MET A 169 -8.08 13.66 -2.61
N GLU A 170 -8.18 12.84 -1.55
CA GLU A 170 -8.43 13.31 -0.17
C GLU A 170 -7.36 14.30 0.32
N LEU A 171 -6.09 14.03 0.04
CA LEU A 171 -4.98 14.91 0.46
C LEU A 171 -4.96 16.24 -0.30
N GLU A 172 -5.35 16.22 -1.58
CA GLU A 172 -5.36 17.41 -2.44
C GLU A 172 -6.66 18.22 -2.31
N GLU A 173 -7.75 17.61 -1.83
CA GLU A 173 -9.03 18.26 -1.61
C GLU A 173 -8.89 19.48 -0.69
N GLY A 174 -9.31 20.64 -1.20
CA GLY A 174 -9.25 21.92 -0.47
C GLY A 174 -7.86 22.51 -0.23
N SER A 175 -6.77 21.79 -0.56
CA SER A 175 -5.40 22.25 -0.32
C SER A 175 -4.49 22.27 -1.55
N GLY A 176 -4.95 21.74 -2.69
CA GLY A 176 -4.22 21.72 -3.95
C GLY A 176 -3.14 20.64 -4.01
N THR A 177 -2.30 20.68 -5.05
CA THR A 177 -1.27 19.65 -5.30
C THR A 177 0.00 19.86 -4.47
N ALA A 178 0.89 18.87 -4.44
CA ALA A 178 2.22 19.03 -3.86
C ALA A 178 3.04 20.17 -4.51
N ALA A 179 2.85 20.41 -5.81
CA ALA A 179 3.51 21.50 -6.52
C ALA A 179 3.03 22.88 -6.03
N SER A 180 1.72 23.04 -5.81
CA SER A 180 1.15 24.25 -5.20
C SER A 180 1.73 24.50 -3.80
N ASP A 181 1.90 23.45 -3.00
CA ASP A 181 2.55 23.56 -1.70
C ASP A 181 4.03 23.94 -1.79
N LEU A 182 4.75 23.46 -2.80
CA LEU A 182 6.14 23.86 -3.05
C LEU A 182 6.21 25.35 -3.43
N GLU A 183 5.32 25.83 -4.30
CA GLU A 183 5.23 27.25 -4.66
C GLU A 183 4.93 28.13 -3.43
N LEU A 184 4.03 27.68 -2.55
CA LEU A 184 3.75 28.34 -1.27
C LEU A 184 4.97 28.37 -0.35
N LEU A 185 5.75 27.29 -0.27
CA LEU A 185 6.97 27.28 0.55
C LEU A 185 8.06 28.19 -0.03
N ASN A 186 8.17 28.27 -1.36
CA ASN A 186 9.15 29.13 -2.03
C ASN A 186 8.78 30.62 -1.97
N SER A 187 7.49 30.94 -1.89
CA SER A 187 7.00 32.32 -1.95
C SER A 187 7.11 33.09 -0.63
N TYR A 188 7.32 32.41 0.51
CA TYR A 188 7.29 33.01 1.84
C TYR A 188 8.57 32.76 2.64
N CYS A 189 9.01 33.77 3.40
CA CYS A 189 10.14 33.64 4.31
C CYS A 189 9.67 33.27 5.73
N ILE A 190 10.39 32.34 6.38
CA ILE A 190 10.13 31.93 7.77
C ILE A 190 10.54 33.06 8.71
N MET A 191 9.65 33.49 9.61
CA MET A 191 9.92 34.56 10.59
C MET A 191 10.87 34.17 11.74
N ASP A 192 11.73 33.16 11.58
CA ASP A 192 12.42 32.53 12.72
C ASP A 192 13.93 32.73 12.75
N LYS A 193 14.42 33.81 12.16
CA LYS A 193 15.78 34.30 12.45
C LYS A 193 15.74 35.75 12.86
N MET A 194 16.09 35.94 14.13
CA MET A 194 16.55 37.18 14.73
C MET A 194 17.89 37.61 14.11
N VAL A 195 17.98 37.72 12.78
CA VAL A 195 19.04 38.40 12.04
C VAL A 195 18.43 39.02 10.78
N VAL A 196 18.18 40.32 10.90
CA VAL A 196 18.08 41.36 9.87
C VAL A 196 18.34 40.89 8.42
N THR A 197 17.30 40.97 7.57
CA THR A 197 17.39 41.82 6.39
C THR A 197 16.01 42.33 6.00
N SER A 198 15.91 43.65 6.05
CA SER A 198 14.77 44.52 5.81
C SER A 198 14.29 44.51 4.34
N ILE A 199 14.02 43.33 3.74
CA ILE A 199 13.57 43.25 2.32
C ILE A 199 12.45 42.20 2.09
N CYS A 200 11.77 41.73 3.13
CA CYS A 200 10.49 41.04 2.93
C CYS A 200 9.35 41.97 3.32
N ASN A 201 8.51 42.35 2.36
CA ASN A 201 7.20 42.93 2.63
C ASN A 201 6.49 42.07 3.70
N ASP A 202 5.84 42.72 4.66
CA ASP A 202 5.09 42.03 5.73
C ASP A 202 4.06 41.03 5.19
N GLU A 203 3.60 41.22 3.95
CA GLU A 203 2.70 40.33 3.21
C GLU A 203 3.28 38.94 2.88
N LYS A 204 4.62 38.77 2.89
CA LYS A 204 5.30 37.51 2.52
C LYS A 204 5.91 36.76 3.71
N LYS A 205 5.41 37.02 4.91
CA LYS A 205 5.86 36.35 6.14
C LYS A 205 4.96 35.19 6.48
N MET A 206 5.57 34.05 6.81
CA MET A 206 4.86 32.84 7.22
C MET A 206 5.25 32.44 8.64
N ASP A 207 4.23 32.19 9.46
CA ASP A 207 4.45 31.62 10.80
C ASP A 207 5.00 30.19 10.68
N ARG A 208 5.88 29.82 11.62
CA ARG A 208 6.56 28.52 11.65
C ARG A 208 5.58 27.35 11.76
N LYS A 209 4.45 27.52 12.44
CA LYS A 209 3.41 26.49 12.52
C LYS A 209 2.78 26.25 11.15
N LYS A 210 2.37 27.34 10.48
CA LYS A 210 1.82 27.27 9.13
C LYS A 210 2.84 26.63 8.17
N TRP A 211 4.11 27.04 8.24
CA TRP A 211 5.18 26.49 7.41
C TRP A 211 5.32 24.99 7.62
N SER A 212 5.38 24.54 8.88
CA SER A 212 5.51 23.12 9.23
C SER A 212 4.31 22.31 8.74
N CYS A 213 3.09 22.86 8.80
CA CYS A 213 1.91 22.20 8.24
C CYS A 213 1.97 22.05 6.71
N ILE A 214 2.49 23.05 5.99
CA ILE A 214 2.64 22.95 4.53
C ILE A 214 3.71 21.91 4.15
N VAL A 215 4.85 21.90 4.86
CA VAL A 215 5.89 20.87 4.66
C VAL A 215 5.32 19.47 4.88
N TYR A 216 4.60 19.26 5.99
CA TYR A 216 3.98 17.97 6.30
C TYR A 216 2.99 17.52 5.22
N ARG A 217 2.02 18.38 4.84
CA ARG A 217 1.00 17.98 3.86
C ARG A 217 1.60 17.76 2.47
N ARG A 218 2.61 18.55 2.07
CA ARG A 218 3.34 18.35 0.81
C ARG A 218 4.00 16.98 0.79
N ALA A 219 4.73 16.64 1.85
CA ALA A 219 5.41 15.35 1.96
C ALA A 219 4.43 14.17 1.91
N GLN A 220 3.25 14.28 2.53
CA GLN A 220 2.21 13.26 2.46
C GLN A 220 1.67 13.08 1.03
N LYS A 221 1.44 14.17 0.29
CA LYS A 221 1.01 14.13 -1.11
C LYS A 221 2.07 13.50 -2.01
N GLU A 222 3.32 13.95 -1.88
CA GLU A 222 4.45 13.39 -2.63
C GLU A 222 4.59 11.88 -2.36
N LEU A 223 4.50 11.45 -1.10
CA LEU A 223 4.60 10.05 -0.74
C LEU A 223 3.43 9.21 -1.30
N ALA A 224 2.20 9.73 -1.26
CA ALA A 224 1.04 9.09 -1.86
C ALA A 224 1.18 8.90 -3.37
N HIS A 225 1.65 9.93 -4.08
CA HIS A 225 1.92 9.85 -5.52
C HIS A 225 3.01 8.82 -5.85
N LEU A 226 4.07 8.72 -5.06
CA LEU A 226 5.13 7.70 -5.28
C LEU A 226 4.60 6.27 -5.13
N PHE A 227 3.79 6.01 -4.10
CA PHE A 227 3.15 4.69 -3.95
C PHE A 227 2.14 4.42 -5.08
N LEU A 228 1.38 5.43 -5.50
CA LEU A 228 0.45 5.29 -6.62
C LEU A 228 1.18 4.87 -7.89
N GLN A 229 2.31 5.52 -8.22
CA GLN A 229 3.12 5.17 -9.39
C GLN A 229 3.61 3.72 -9.35
N GLU A 230 4.08 3.24 -8.18
CA GLU A 230 4.47 1.83 -8.01
C GLU A 230 3.28 0.88 -8.19
N ALA A 231 2.10 1.21 -7.66
CA ALA A 231 0.89 0.41 -7.81
C ALA A 231 0.40 0.33 -9.27
N GLU A 232 0.36 1.46 -9.97
CA GLU A 232 0.00 1.54 -11.39
C GLU A 232 0.97 0.74 -12.26
N HIS A 233 2.26 0.83 -11.97
CA HIS A 233 3.28 0.05 -12.68
C HIS A 233 3.09 -1.45 -12.48
N LEU A 234 2.88 -1.90 -11.24
CA LEU A 234 2.59 -3.31 -10.92
C LEU A 234 1.33 -3.82 -11.61
N LEU A 235 0.25 -3.04 -11.59
CA LEU A 235 -0.99 -3.37 -12.28
C LEU A 235 -0.75 -3.52 -13.79
N ASN A 236 -0.02 -2.59 -14.40
CA ASN A 236 0.31 -2.66 -15.82
C ASN A 236 1.13 -3.92 -16.17
N LEU A 237 2.13 -4.28 -15.37
CA LEU A 237 2.87 -5.54 -15.54
C LEU A 237 1.95 -6.76 -15.45
N CYS A 238 1.01 -6.73 -14.48
CA CYS A 238 0.02 -7.78 -14.29
C CYS A 238 -0.91 -7.96 -15.49
N LEU A 239 -1.39 -6.86 -16.07
CA LEU A 239 -2.29 -6.90 -17.22
C LEU A 239 -1.58 -7.30 -18.51
N GLN A 240 -0.28 -6.99 -18.66
CA GLN A 240 0.51 -7.33 -19.84
C GLN A 240 1.00 -8.79 -19.84
N GLY A 241 0.71 -9.58 -18.79
CA GLY A 241 1.17 -10.96 -18.69
C GLY A 241 2.70 -11.10 -18.63
N GLN A 242 3.41 -10.01 -18.29
CA GLN A 242 4.86 -10.02 -18.08
C GLN A 242 5.23 -10.53 -16.67
N LEU A 243 4.36 -11.37 -16.08
CA LEU A 243 4.47 -11.90 -14.73
C LEU A 243 4.82 -13.38 -14.66
#